data_AF-A0A935K1Q1-F1
#
_entry.id   AF-A0A935K1Q1-F1
#
_cell.length_a   1.000
_cell.length_b   1.000
_cell.length_c   1.000
_cell.angle_alpha   90.00
_cell.angle_beta   90.00
_cell.angle_gamma   90.00
#
_symmetry.space_group_name_H-M   'P 1'
#
loop_
_entity.id
_entity.type
_entity.pdbx_description
1 polymer ?
#
loop_
_entity_poly.entity_id
_entity_poly.type
_entity_poly.pdbx_seq_one_letter_code
_entity_poly.pdbx_strand_id
1 'polypeptide(L)'
;MVLADHRTDSIRYVINDFLEVQSYSVTSDQAEYLAAFNRGASISNPRLRIAYVTTDAKIKMLIKLVSIISSFELITFSTLAAAREWSSSLK
;
A
#
# COMPACT_ATOMS: atom_id res chain seq x y z
N MET A 1 5.98 -6.90 -4.07
CA MET A 1 6.45 -6.09 -2.93
C MET A 1 7.70 -6.75 -2.36
N VAL A 2 8.77 -5.99 -2.08
CA VAL A 2 10.05 -6.54 -1.60
C VAL A 2 9.98 -6.69 -0.07
N LEU A 3 9.11 -7.57 0.43
CA LEU A 3 8.88 -7.71 1.87
C LEU A 3 9.82 -8.66 2.60
N ALA A 4 10.52 -9.52 1.86
CA ALA A 4 11.44 -10.51 2.43
C ALA A 4 12.85 -9.96 2.70
N ASP A 5 13.07 -8.66 2.48
CA ASP A 5 14.35 -8.00 2.76
C ASP A 5 14.37 -7.54 4.21
N HIS A 6 15.36 -7.93 5.02
CA HIS A 6 15.50 -7.54 6.43
C HIS A 6 15.34 -6.03 6.70
N ARG A 7 15.64 -5.16 5.72
CA ARG A 7 15.41 -3.72 5.87
C ARG A 7 13.94 -3.39 6.10
N THR A 8 13.02 -4.21 5.60
CA THR A 8 11.57 -4.03 5.79
C THR A 8 11.10 -4.24 7.22
N ASP A 9 11.88 -4.89 8.09
CA ASP A 9 11.53 -5.02 9.51
C ASP A 9 11.57 -3.66 10.25
N SER A 10 12.34 -2.71 9.71
CA SER A 10 12.57 -1.40 10.32
C SER A 10 11.76 -0.26 9.69
N ILE A 11 11.34 -0.39 8.43
CA ILE A 11 10.59 0.67 7.74
C ILE A 11 9.21 0.86 8.36
N ARG A 12 8.72 2.10 8.32
CA ARG A 12 7.38 2.46 8.82
C ARG A 12 6.35 2.61 7.71
N TYR A 13 6.81 2.84 6.49
CA TYR A 13 5.92 3.10 5.37
C TYR A 13 6.48 2.66 4.02
N VAL A 14 5.56 2.42 3.09
CA VAL A 14 5.81 2.36 1.65
C VAL A 14 4.91 3.37 0.96
N ILE A 15 5.44 4.13 0.01
CA ILE A 15 4.66 4.99 -0.88
C ILE A 15 4.70 4.39 -2.29
N ASN A 16 3.56 3.95 -2.80
CA ASN A 16 3.39 3.55 -4.18
C ASN A 16 2.86 4.75 -4.98
N ASP A 17 3.68 5.29 -5.87
CA ASP A 17 3.28 6.42 -6.72
C ASP A 17 2.68 5.93 -8.03
N PHE A 18 1.38 6.16 -8.22
CA PHE A 18 0.60 5.78 -9.40
C PHE A 18 0.12 7.00 -10.19
N LEU A 19 0.73 8.17 -10.03
CA LEU A 19 0.34 9.37 -10.80
C LEU A 19 0.54 9.20 -12.31
N GLU A 20 1.49 8.36 -12.73
CA GLU A 20 1.79 8.07 -14.14
C GLU A 20 1.22 6.73 -14.63
N VAL A 21 0.43 6.03 -13.79
CA VAL A 21 -0.21 4.77 -14.20
C VAL A 21 -1.36 5.07 -15.16
N GLN A 22 -1.23 4.59 -16.40
CA GLN A 22 -2.21 4.82 -17.46
C GLN A 22 -3.32 3.75 -17.51
N SER A 23 -3.02 2.54 -17.04
CA SER A 23 -3.98 1.44 -16.98
C SER A 23 -3.55 0.42 -15.92
N TYR A 24 -4.52 -0.36 -15.43
CA TYR A 24 -4.27 -1.47 -14.54
C TYR A 24 -5.21 -2.62 -14.88
N SER A 25 -4.75 -3.85 -14.64
CA SER A 25 -5.57 -5.05 -14.67
C SER A 25 -5.30 -5.79 -13.37
N VAL A 26 -6.30 -5.82 -12.50
CA VAL A 26 -6.24 -6.52 -11.21
C VAL A 26 -7.51 -7.34 -11.09
N THR A 27 -7.35 -8.65 -10.96
CA THR A 27 -8.45 -9.57 -10.65
C THR A 27 -8.67 -9.67 -9.14
N SER A 28 -9.83 -10.18 -8.72
CA SER A 28 -10.10 -10.54 -7.32
C SER A 28 -9.03 -11.48 -6.77
N ASP A 29 -8.67 -12.50 -7.56
CA ASP A 29 -7.76 -13.56 -7.15
C ASP A 29 -6.34 -13.02 -6.93
N GLN A 30 -5.93 -12.04 -7.75
CA GLN A 30 -4.65 -11.34 -7.55
C GLN A 30 -4.67 -10.48 -6.29
N ALA A 31 -5.79 -9.82 -5.99
CA ALA A 31 -5.93 -9.04 -4.77
C ALA A 31 -5.91 -9.94 -3.51
N GLU A 32 -6.60 -11.08 -3.56
CA GLU A 32 -6.60 -12.07 -2.48
C GLU A 32 -5.22 -12.70 -2.28
N TYR A 33 -4.56 -13.08 -3.37
CA TYR A 33 -3.19 -13.58 -3.32
C TYR A 33 -2.25 -12.57 -2.66
N LEU A 34 -2.34 -11.28 -3.04
CA LEU A 34 -1.52 -10.24 -2.43
C LEU A 34 -1.83 -10.05 -0.94
N ALA A 35 -3.10 -10.11 -0.54
CA ALA A 35 -3.49 -10.03 0.87
C ALA A 35 -2.91 -11.19 1.69
N ALA A 36 -3.00 -12.42 1.17
CA ALA A 36 -2.44 -13.61 1.80
C ALA A 36 -0.91 -13.53 1.88
N PHE A 37 -0.25 -13.13 0.78
CA PHE A 37 1.21 -12.98 0.70
C PHE A 37 1.73 -11.96 1.74
N ASN A 38 1.01 -10.85 1.91
CA ASN A 38 1.39 -9.79 2.83
C ASN A 38 1.16 -10.14 4.31
N ARG A 39 0.39 -11.19 4.60
CA ARG A 39 0.06 -11.56 5.98
C ARG A 39 1.30 -11.94 6.79
N GLY A 40 2.23 -12.69 6.21
CA GLY A 40 3.49 -13.03 6.89
C GLY A 40 4.30 -11.80 7.28
N ALA A 41 4.48 -10.86 6.35
CA ALA A 41 5.19 -9.61 6.60
C ALA A 41 4.48 -8.70 7.61
N SER A 42 3.14 -8.75 7.67
CA SER A 42 2.39 -7.99 8.68
C SER A 42 2.63 -8.49 10.11
N ILE A 43 3.00 -9.76 10.27
CA ILE A 43 3.34 -10.33 11.57
C ILE A 43 4.74 -9.88 12.00
N SER A 44 5.72 -9.84 11.08
CA SER A 44 7.08 -9.40 11.40
C SER A 44 7.19 -7.89 11.59
N ASN A 45 6.45 -7.09 10.80
CA ASN A 45 6.39 -5.65 10.95
C ASN A 45 4.94 -5.11 10.93
N PRO A 46 4.22 -5.22 12.05
CA PRO A 46 2.83 -4.73 12.16
C PRO A 46 2.72 -3.20 12.13
N ARG A 47 3.84 -2.48 12.19
CA ARG A 47 3.88 -1.00 12.16
C ARG A 47 3.99 -0.45 10.74
N LEU A 48 4.14 -1.32 9.74
CA LEU A 48 4.23 -0.91 8.35
C LEU A 48 2.86 -0.41 7.85
N ARG A 49 2.85 0.79 7.27
CA ARG A 49 1.68 1.40 6.65
C ARG A 49 1.93 1.63 5.16
N ILE A 50 0.91 1.49 4.33
CA ILE A 50 1.06 1.58 2.87
C ILE A 50 0.27 2.77 2.35
N ALA A 51 0.96 3.69 1.70
CA ALA A 51 0.36 4.80 0.98
C ALA A 51 0.34 4.52 -0.52
N TYR A 52 -0.74 4.93 -1.17
CA TYR A 52 -0.88 4.97 -2.61
C TYR A 52 -1.16 6.40 -3.05
N VAL A 53 -0.40 6.89 -4.03
CA VAL A 53 -0.59 8.23 -4.60
C VAL A 53 -1.24 8.07 -5.96
N THR A 54 -2.46 8.57 -6.12
CA THR A 54 -3.18 8.52 -7.40
C THR A 54 -4.29 9.56 -7.44
N THR A 55 -4.58 10.06 -8.65
CA THR A 55 -5.76 10.90 -8.92
C THR A 55 -6.92 10.10 -9.53
N ASP A 56 -6.69 8.85 -9.96
CA ASP A 56 -7.71 8.00 -10.59
C ASP A 56 -8.71 7.47 -9.55
N ALA A 57 -9.97 7.86 -9.69
CA ALA A 57 -11.06 7.44 -8.81
C ALA A 57 -11.28 5.91 -8.82
N LYS A 58 -11.04 5.23 -9.94
CA LYS A 58 -11.19 3.77 -10.05
C LYS A 58 -10.12 3.06 -9.24
N ILE A 59 -8.88 3.54 -9.29
CA ILE A 59 -7.77 3.02 -8.47
C ILE A 59 -8.06 3.28 -6.98
N LYS A 60 -8.53 4.46 -6.60
CA LYS A 60 -8.93 4.75 -5.21
C LYS A 60 -10.02 3.79 -4.70
N MET A 61 -11.03 3.52 -5.54
CA MET A 61 -12.11 2.59 -5.19
C MET A 61 -11.60 1.17 -5.05
N LEU A 62 -10.71 0.72 -5.95
CA LEU A 62 -10.05 -0.59 -5.83
C LEU A 62 -9.27 -0.71 -4.52
N ILE A 63 -8.44 0.28 -4.17
CA ILE A 63 -7.65 0.27 -2.93
C ILE A 63 -8.56 0.19 -1.71
N LYS A 64 -9.69 0.92 -1.71
CA LYS A 64 -10.69 0.85 -0.63
C LYS A 64 -11.34 -0.53 -0.51
N LEU A 65 -11.56 -1.24 -1.62
CA LEU A 65 -12.08 -2.61 -1.58
C LEU A 65 -11.02 -3.57 -1.03
N VAL A 66 -9.78 -3.46 -1.51
CA VAL A 66 -8.65 -4.31 -1.07
C VAL A 66 -8.30 -4.07 0.41
N SER A 67 -8.50 -2.86 0.94
CA SER A 67 -8.23 -2.56 2.34
C SER A 67 -9.06 -3.39 3.32
N ILE A 68 -10.17 -3.98 2.89
CA ILE A 68 -11.01 -4.86 3.71
C ILE A 68 -10.29 -6.19 4.02
N ILE A 69 -9.49 -6.69 3.07
CA ILE A 69 -8.79 -7.97 3.17
C ILE A 69 -7.29 -7.81 3.46
N SER A 70 -6.75 -6.60 3.35
CA SER A 70 -5.35 -6.30 3.62
C SER A 70 -4.99 -6.51 5.09
N SER A 71 -3.81 -7.09 5.34
CA SER A 71 -3.23 -7.14 6.70
C SER A 71 -2.48 -5.85 7.09
N PHE A 72 -2.31 -4.91 6.15
CA PHE A 72 -1.72 -3.59 6.40
C PHE A 72 -2.76 -2.47 6.24
N GLU A 73 -2.56 -1.38 6.98
CA GLU A 73 -3.30 -0.13 6.76
C GLU A 73 -2.95 0.45 5.38
N LEU A 74 -3.98 0.66 4.55
CA LEU A 74 -3.85 1.24 3.21
C LEU A 74 -4.45 2.65 3.20
N ILE A 75 -3.67 3.63 2.75
CA ILE A 75 -4.06 5.05 2.70
C ILE A 75 -3.88 5.56 1.27
N THR A 76 -4.75 6.48 0.83
CA THR A 76 -4.66 7.10 -0.50
C THR A 76 -4.42 8.60 -0.40
N PHE A 77 -3.58 9.13 -1.28
CA PHE A 77 -3.30 10.55 -1.44
C PHE A 77 -3.44 10.95 -2.91
N SER A 78 -3.82 12.19 -3.17
CA SER A 78 -3.86 12.72 -4.55
C SER A 78 -2.53 13.32 -5.01
N THR A 79 -1.58 13.55 -4.09
CA THR A 79 -0.26 14.13 -4.42
C THR A 79 0.84 13.41 -3.64
N LEU A 80 2.04 13.36 -4.24
CA LEU A 80 3.21 12.79 -3.59
C LEU A 80 3.65 13.62 -2.38
N ALA A 81 3.47 14.94 -2.44
CA ALA A 81 3.76 15.84 -1.32
C ALA A 81 2.95 15.48 -0.07
N ALA A 82 1.63 15.29 -0.20
CA ALA A 82 0.77 14.92 0.93
C ALA A 82 1.16 13.56 1.53
N ALA A 83 1.51 12.58 0.69
CA ALA A 83 2.00 11.29 1.17
C ALA A 83 3.33 11.40 1.94
N ARG A 84 4.24 12.29 1.51
CA ARG A 84 5.52 12.54 2.19
C ARG A 84 5.35 13.28 3.52
N GLU A 85 4.44 14.24 3.58
CA GLU A 85 4.09 14.91 4.83
C GLU A 85 3.52 13.92 5.84
N TRP A 86 2.58 13.07 5.40
CA TRP A 86 2.05 11.98 6.21
C TRP A 86 3.15 11.04 6.69
N SER A 87 4.04 10.58 5.80
CA SER A 87 5.09 9.64 6.19
C SER A 87 6.05 10.22 7.21
N SER A 88 6.31 11.53 7.15
CA SER A 88 7.17 12.25 8.09
C SER A 88 6.53 12.37 9.48
N SER A 89 5.21 12.22 9.60
CA SER A 89 4.50 12.21 10.88
C SER A 89 4.54 10.85 11.60
N LEU A 90 4.93 9.78 10.90
CA LEU A 90 5.03 8.43 11.46
C LEU A 90 6.31 8.32 12.30
N LYS A 91 6.16 7.96 13.58
CA LYS A 91 7.26 7.73 14.53
C LYS A 91 7.75 6.27 14.51
#